data_AF-A0A7I8LBU9-F1
#
_entry.id   AF-A0A7I8LBU9-F1
#
_cell.length_a   1.000
_cell.length_b   1.000
_cell.length_c   1.000
_cell.angle_alpha   90.00
_cell.angle_beta   90.00
_cell.angle_gamma   90.00
#
_symmetry.space_group_name_H-M   'P 1'
#
loop_
_entity.id
_entity.type
_entity.pdbx_description
1 polymer ?
#
loop_
_entity_poly.entity_id
_entity_poly.type
_entity_poly.pdbx_seq_one_letter_code
_entity_poly.pdbx_strand_id
1 'polypeptide(L)'
;MQSLLSSPTLFLQASHHPTGLSSGVAPPPFISFSRFCAGRSRALHIRRAAYPSASLAAEERSSSSTMAGKWAQKTVVIPAQRRGCHLITSRILREIEQDLSGFKCGIAYLFLQHTSASLTINENYDSDVQDDTETFLNRIVPEGRSAPWKHTLEGPDDMPAHIKSSMFGCSLTIPITDGRLNMGTWQGIWLCEHRDHATPRKVVVTMNGM
;
A
#
# COMPACT_ATOMS: atom_id res chain seq x y z
N MET A 1 52.16 -35.28 25.42
CA MET A 1 52.68 -36.18 24.36
C MET A 1 51.69 -36.10 23.21
N GLN A 2 51.79 -35.11 22.32
CA GLN A 2 52.43 -35.18 20.99
C GLN A 2 52.02 -36.41 20.16
N SER A 3 51.24 -36.21 19.10
CA SER A 3 51.73 -36.35 17.71
C SER A 3 50.70 -35.86 16.69
N LEU A 4 51.13 -34.96 15.81
CA LEU A 4 50.49 -34.50 14.57
C LEU A 4 50.82 -35.48 13.41
N LEU A 5 50.20 -35.19 12.25
CA LEU A 5 50.57 -35.56 10.86
C LEU A 5 49.95 -36.87 10.34
N SER A 6 49.39 -37.02 9.12
CA SER A 6 49.30 -36.19 7.91
C SER A 6 48.25 -36.76 6.93
N SER A 7 47.67 -35.90 6.07
CA SER A 7 46.92 -36.25 4.85
C SER A 7 47.80 -36.96 3.79
N PRO A 8 47.23 -37.57 2.71
CA PRO A 8 47.14 -36.84 1.43
C PRO A 8 46.01 -37.23 0.42
N THR A 9 45.51 -36.21 -0.31
CA THR A 9 45.29 -36.12 -1.80
C THR A 9 44.23 -36.99 -2.52
N LEU A 10 43.29 -36.36 -3.27
CA LEU A 10 43.26 -36.24 -4.75
C LEU A 10 41.97 -35.59 -5.32
N PHE A 11 42.19 -34.56 -6.17
CA PHE A 11 41.62 -34.23 -7.50
C PHE A 11 40.10 -34.41 -7.78
N LEU A 12 39.36 -33.33 -8.09
CA LEU A 12 39.18 -32.64 -9.39
C LEU A 12 38.21 -33.36 -10.36
N GLN A 13 37.04 -32.76 -10.61
CA GLN A 13 36.48 -32.68 -11.96
C GLN A 13 35.38 -31.62 -12.06
N ALA A 14 35.62 -30.64 -12.93
CA ALA A 14 34.61 -29.79 -13.54
C ALA A 14 34.17 -30.45 -14.85
N SER A 15 32.88 -30.39 -15.18
CA SER A 15 32.40 -30.63 -16.54
C SER A 15 30.96 -30.16 -16.77
N HIS A 16 30.86 -29.23 -17.73
CA HIS A 16 29.89 -29.13 -18.83
C HIS A 16 28.39 -28.83 -18.60
N HIS A 17 27.99 -27.68 -19.18
CA HIS A 17 26.67 -27.40 -19.74
C HIS A 17 26.16 -28.48 -20.70
N PRO A 18 24.83 -28.56 -20.87
CA PRO A 18 24.29 -28.19 -22.17
C PRO A 18 23.03 -27.30 -22.11
N THR A 19 22.72 -26.83 -23.31
CA THR A 19 21.77 -25.83 -23.80
C THR A 19 20.29 -26.26 -23.78
N GLY A 20 19.42 -25.26 -23.60
CA GLY A 20 18.26 -25.02 -24.47
C GLY A 20 16.90 -25.62 -24.07
N LEU A 21 15.91 -24.75 -23.82
CA LEU A 21 14.61 -24.81 -24.50
C LEU A 21 13.83 -23.51 -24.31
N SER A 22 13.41 -23.00 -25.46
CA SER A 22 12.58 -21.84 -25.72
C SER A 22 11.10 -22.20 -25.49
N SER A 23 10.36 -21.33 -24.80
CA SER A 23 8.90 -21.25 -24.94
C SER A 23 8.48 -19.79 -24.97
N GLY A 24 8.18 -19.32 -26.18
CA GLY A 24 7.71 -17.98 -26.46
C GLY A 24 6.33 -17.70 -25.86
N VAL A 25 6.21 -16.52 -25.28
CA VAL A 25 4.92 -15.91 -24.94
C VAL A 25 4.70 -14.78 -25.95
N ALA A 26 3.69 -14.94 -26.80
CA ALA A 26 3.30 -13.95 -27.79
C ALA A 26 2.58 -12.76 -27.12
N PRO A 27 2.88 -11.49 -27.49
CA PRO A 27 2.10 -10.34 -27.06
C PRO A 27 0.80 -10.20 -27.87
N PRO A 28 -0.28 -9.63 -27.30
CA PRO A 28 -1.54 -9.40 -28.01
C PRO A 28 -1.41 -8.29 -29.07
N PRO A 29 -2.27 -8.29 -30.11
CA PRO A 29 -2.07 -7.44 -31.27
C PRO A 29 -2.42 -5.96 -31.02
N PHE A 30 -1.59 -5.09 -31.58
CA PHE A 30 -1.84 -3.66 -31.76
C PHE A 30 -3.03 -3.43 -32.70
N ILE A 31 -4.05 -2.71 -32.23
CA ILE A 31 -5.13 -2.21 -33.08
C ILE A 31 -4.61 -0.97 -33.82
N SER A 32 -4.38 -1.13 -35.13
CA SER A 32 -4.09 -0.06 -36.06
C SER A 32 -5.39 0.62 -36.51
N PHE A 33 -5.54 1.92 -36.25
CA PHE A 33 -6.57 2.73 -36.91
C PHE A 33 -5.98 3.35 -38.17
N SER A 34 -6.25 2.71 -39.31
CA SER A 34 -5.99 3.27 -40.63
C SER A 34 -6.98 4.39 -40.96
N ARG A 35 -6.44 5.55 -41.35
CA ARG A 35 -7.11 6.60 -42.11
C ARG A 35 -7.50 6.10 -43.51
N PHE A 36 -8.66 6.51 -44.01
CA PHE A 36 -8.97 6.97 -45.40
C PHE A 36 -10.52 7.12 -45.50
N CYS A 37 -11.16 7.94 -46.32
CA CYS A 37 -10.91 9.22 -46.99
C CYS A 37 -12.25 9.60 -47.67
N ALA A 38 -12.46 10.91 -47.83
CA ALA A 38 -13.26 11.60 -48.86
C ALA A 38 -14.73 11.19 -49.16
N GLY A 39 -15.60 12.20 -49.04
CA GLY A 39 -16.42 12.61 -50.18
C GLY A 39 -17.94 12.66 -49.97
N ARG A 40 -18.48 13.88 -49.86
CA ARG A 40 -19.37 14.48 -50.87
C ARG A 40 -19.95 15.79 -50.36
N SER A 41 -19.61 16.87 -51.06
CA SER A 41 -20.24 18.18 -50.94
C SER A 41 -21.73 18.08 -51.28
N ARG A 42 -22.58 18.55 -50.37
CA ARG A 42 -23.96 18.96 -50.70
C ARG A 42 -24.12 20.42 -50.31
N ALA A 43 -24.44 21.23 -51.32
CA ALA A 43 -24.81 22.62 -51.18
C ALA A 43 -26.05 22.73 -50.28
N LEU A 44 -25.91 23.40 -49.14
CA LEU A 44 -27.06 23.79 -48.32
C LEU A 44 -27.46 25.22 -48.66
N HIS A 45 -28.72 25.34 -49.07
CA HIS A 45 -29.45 26.59 -49.24
C HIS A 45 -29.37 27.45 -47.97
N ILE A 46 -28.95 28.70 -48.13
CA ILE A 46 -29.08 29.73 -47.10
C ILE A 46 -30.57 30.07 -46.98
N ARG A 47 -31.24 29.49 -45.99
CA ARG A 47 -32.53 29.98 -45.51
C ARG A 47 -32.28 31.00 -44.41
N ARG A 48 -32.70 32.25 -44.64
CA ARG A 48 -32.87 33.26 -43.59
C ARG A 48 -33.89 32.74 -42.58
N ALA A 49 -33.42 32.29 -41.43
CA ALA A 49 -34.26 32.02 -40.28
C ALA A 49 -34.45 33.31 -39.49
N ALA A 50 -35.71 33.72 -39.34
CA ALA A 50 -36.12 34.79 -38.45
C ALA A 50 -35.80 34.40 -36.99
N TYR A 51 -35.25 35.34 -36.22
CA TYR A 51 -35.03 35.18 -34.79
C TYR A 51 -36.38 35.17 -34.05
N PRO A 52 -36.74 34.10 -33.31
CA PRO A 52 -37.81 34.20 -32.32
C PRO A 52 -37.32 35.03 -31.12
N SER A 53 -38.24 35.82 -30.59
CA SER A 53 -38.09 36.64 -29.39
C SER A 53 -37.46 35.87 -28.24
N ALA A 54 -36.53 36.51 -27.53
CA ALA A 54 -35.93 36.02 -26.30
C ALA A 54 -37.03 35.59 -25.30
N SER A 55 -37.24 34.29 -25.16
CA SER A 55 -37.90 33.76 -23.97
C SER A 55 -36.91 33.88 -22.82
N LEU A 56 -37.30 34.58 -21.77
CA LEU A 56 -36.63 34.57 -20.48
C LEU A 56 -36.52 33.12 -20.00
N ALA A 57 -35.38 32.50 -20.25
CA ALA A 57 -35.01 31.27 -19.56
C ALA A 57 -34.82 31.66 -18.10
N ALA A 58 -35.70 31.17 -17.24
CA ALA A 58 -35.47 31.20 -15.80
C ALA A 58 -34.15 30.47 -15.56
N GLU A 59 -33.13 31.20 -15.14
CA GLU A 59 -31.91 30.61 -14.58
C GLU A 59 -32.35 29.82 -13.35
N GLU A 60 -32.42 28.49 -13.49
CA GLU A 60 -32.35 27.60 -12.35
C GLU A 60 -31.06 27.94 -11.61
N ARG A 61 -31.21 28.61 -10.45
CA ARG A 61 -30.16 28.73 -9.46
C ARG A 61 -29.83 27.33 -8.95
N SER A 62 -29.02 26.61 -9.71
CA SER A 62 -28.22 25.50 -9.20
C SER A 62 -27.41 26.07 -8.05
N SER A 63 -27.83 25.75 -6.82
CA SER A 63 -27.07 26.05 -5.62
C SER A 63 -25.72 25.34 -5.78
N SER A 64 -24.71 26.10 -6.19
CA SER A 64 -23.31 25.74 -6.05
C SER A 64 -23.05 25.60 -4.56
N SER A 65 -23.34 24.41 -4.03
CA SER A 65 -22.79 23.92 -2.78
C SER A 65 -21.29 23.97 -2.98
N THR A 66 -20.65 25.05 -2.53
CA THR A 66 -19.21 25.13 -2.39
C THR A 66 -18.80 23.87 -1.63
N MET A 67 -18.06 22.98 -2.29
CA MET A 67 -17.54 21.75 -1.71
C MET A 67 -16.53 22.15 -0.62
N ALA A 68 -17.04 22.53 0.54
CA ALA A 68 -16.25 22.99 1.67
C ALA A 68 -15.39 21.81 2.16
N GLY A 69 -14.13 22.09 2.45
CA GLY A 69 -13.22 21.07 2.97
C GLY A 69 -13.78 20.43 4.24
N LYS A 70 -14.08 19.14 4.18
CA LYS A 70 -14.47 18.29 5.29
C LYS A 70 -13.21 17.76 5.98
N TRP A 71 -13.23 17.74 7.31
CA TRP A 71 -12.22 17.09 8.15
C TRP A 71 -12.90 16.10 9.09
N ALA A 72 -12.26 14.97 9.31
CA ALA A 72 -12.65 13.99 10.33
C ALA A 72 -11.39 13.39 10.95
N GLN A 73 -11.42 13.10 12.25
CA GLN A 73 -10.31 12.43 12.92
C GLN A 73 -10.84 11.43 13.93
N LYS A 74 -10.32 10.21 13.90
CA LYS A 74 -10.69 9.14 14.82
C LYS A 74 -9.46 8.35 15.25
N THR A 75 -9.39 8.04 16.54
CA THR A 75 -8.37 7.11 17.06
C THR A 75 -8.94 5.70 17.07
N VAL A 76 -8.30 4.81 16.32
CA VAL A 76 -8.62 3.38 16.26
C VAL A 76 -7.70 2.61 17.19
N VAL A 77 -8.29 1.78 18.05
CA VAL A 77 -7.53 0.87 18.92
C VAL A 77 -7.44 -0.50 18.25
N ILE A 78 -6.21 -0.94 17.98
CA ILE A 78 -5.89 -2.29 17.55
C ILE A 78 -5.57 -3.11 18.80
N PRO A 79 -6.28 -4.23 19.06
CA PRO A 79 -5.95 -5.13 20.17
C PRO A 79 -4.49 -5.59 20.09
N ALA A 80 -3.92 -5.95 21.24
CA ALA A 80 -2.57 -6.51 21.30
C ALA A 80 -2.42 -7.63 20.27
N GLN A 81 -1.36 -7.55 19.47
CA GLN A 81 -1.00 -8.58 18.52
C GLN A 81 0.23 -9.33 19.03
N ARG A 82 0.37 -10.59 18.62
CA ARG A 82 1.67 -11.26 18.73
C ARG A 82 2.68 -10.59 17.79
N ARG A 83 3.97 -10.79 18.01
CA ARG A 83 5.00 -10.41 17.04
C ARG A 83 4.67 -10.92 15.64
N GLY A 84 4.90 -10.08 14.62
CA GLY A 84 4.70 -10.38 13.21
C GLY A 84 3.93 -9.28 12.46
N CYS A 85 3.61 -9.56 11.20
CA CYS A 85 2.84 -8.67 10.34
C CYS A 85 1.36 -9.08 10.33
N HIS A 86 0.45 -8.12 10.51
CA HIS A 86 -0.99 -8.39 10.65
C HIS A 86 -1.81 -7.52 9.72
N LEU A 87 -2.68 -8.13 8.90
CA LEU A 87 -3.64 -7.41 8.09
C LEU A 87 -4.74 -6.78 8.97
N ILE A 88 -4.75 -5.44 9.06
CA ILE A 88 -5.70 -4.68 9.90
C ILE A 88 -6.72 -3.86 9.11
N THR A 89 -6.72 -3.94 7.77
CA THR A 89 -7.60 -3.16 6.87
C THR A 89 -9.06 -3.17 7.31
N SER A 90 -9.65 -4.35 7.55
CA SER A 90 -11.06 -4.49 7.89
C SER A 90 -11.41 -3.84 9.24
N ARG A 91 -10.47 -3.83 10.19
CA ARG A 91 -10.63 -3.17 11.49
C ARG A 91 -10.61 -1.65 11.34
N ILE A 92 -9.65 -1.11 10.59
CA ILE A 92 -9.58 0.32 10.30
C ILE A 92 -10.87 0.78 9.61
N LEU A 93 -11.27 0.10 8.54
CA LEU A 93 -12.46 0.45 7.75
C LEU A 93 -13.73 0.46 8.60
N ARG A 94 -13.96 -0.59 9.41
CA ARG A 94 -15.12 -0.67 10.30
C ARG A 94 -15.22 0.53 11.25
N GLU A 95 -14.08 1.01 11.74
CA GLU A 95 -14.08 2.13 12.68
C GLU A 95 -14.31 3.48 11.99
N ILE A 96 -13.83 3.67 10.77
CA ILE A 96 -13.91 4.97 10.08
C ILE A 96 -15.06 5.06 9.07
N GLU A 97 -15.80 3.97 8.83
CA GLU A 97 -16.81 3.85 7.75
C GLU A 97 -17.82 5.00 7.74
N GLN A 98 -18.36 5.36 8.92
CA GLN A 98 -19.35 6.42 9.05
C GLN A 98 -18.80 7.78 8.58
N ASP A 99 -17.59 8.14 9.02
CA ASP A 99 -16.93 9.39 8.64
C ASP A 99 -16.48 9.37 7.17
N LEU A 100 -15.90 8.24 6.74
CA LEU A 100 -15.33 8.00 5.42
C LEU A 100 -16.39 8.12 4.32
N SER A 101 -17.59 7.56 4.54
CA SER A 101 -18.68 7.54 3.55
C SER A 101 -19.08 8.91 3.01
N GLY A 102 -18.86 9.97 3.79
CA GLY A 102 -19.18 11.34 3.40
C GLY A 102 -18.06 12.11 2.72
N PHE A 103 -17.01 11.44 2.22
CA PHE A 103 -15.97 12.05 1.39
C PHE A 103 -16.12 11.57 -0.06
N LYS A 104 -16.18 12.49 -1.03
CA LYS A 104 -16.09 12.22 -2.46
C LYS A 104 -14.66 12.12 -2.96
N CYS A 105 -13.77 12.99 -2.51
CA CYS A 105 -12.35 13.00 -2.88
C CYS A 105 -11.53 13.56 -1.72
N GLY A 106 -10.45 12.87 -1.35
CA GLY A 106 -9.63 13.32 -0.22
C GLY A 106 -8.42 12.46 0.04
N ILE A 107 -7.87 12.60 1.25
CA ILE A 107 -6.73 11.84 1.75
C ILE A 107 -7.07 11.35 3.16
N ALA A 108 -6.72 10.10 3.45
CA ALA A 108 -6.65 9.53 4.78
C ALA A 108 -5.19 9.41 5.21
N TYR A 109 -4.81 10.11 6.26
CA TYR A 109 -3.53 9.97 6.95
C TYR A 109 -3.70 9.10 8.18
N LEU A 110 -2.97 8.00 8.25
CA LEU A 110 -2.94 7.09 9.39
C LEU A 110 -1.62 7.29 10.12
N PHE A 111 -1.66 7.47 11.44
CA PHE A 111 -0.48 7.62 12.28
C PHE A 111 -0.55 6.67 13.47
N LEU A 112 0.37 5.72 13.52
CA LEU A 112 0.57 4.82 14.64
C LEU A 112 1.31 5.54 15.76
N GLN A 113 0.69 5.63 16.93
CA GLN A 113 1.27 6.22 18.13
C GLN A 113 2.16 5.20 18.86
N HIS A 114 3.21 4.71 18.18
CA HIS A 114 4.19 3.81 18.76
C HIS A 114 5.54 3.90 18.02
N THR A 115 6.62 3.53 18.71
CA THR A 115 8.00 3.59 18.19
C THR A 115 8.64 2.22 17.96
N SER A 116 7.97 1.15 18.41
CA SER A 116 8.42 -0.24 18.30
C SER A 116 7.46 -1.11 17.48
N ALA A 117 6.56 -0.49 16.72
CA ALA A 117 5.62 -1.12 15.80
C ALA A 117 5.43 -0.17 14.62
N SER A 118 5.10 -0.69 13.45
CA SER A 118 5.02 0.11 12.22
C SER A 118 3.76 -0.16 11.41
N LEU A 119 3.48 0.75 10.49
CA LEU A 119 2.44 0.57 9.48
C LEU A 119 3.08 0.40 8.10
N THR A 120 2.51 -0.47 7.29
CA THR A 120 2.88 -0.62 5.88
C THR A 120 1.65 -0.98 5.04
N ILE A 121 1.76 -0.83 3.72
CA ILE A 121 0.78 -1.34 2.77
C ILE A 121 1.45 -2.44 1.96
N ASN A 122 0.90 -3.64 2.01
CA ASN A 122 1.41 -4.79 1.29
C ASN A 122 0.26 -5.75 0.89
N GLU A 123 0.59 -6.93 0.39
CA GLU A 123 -0.38 -7.91 -0.09
C GLU A 123 -1.47 -8.23 0.94
N ASN A 124 -2.72 -8.41 0.50
CA ASN A 124 -3.86 -8.69 1.39
C ASN A 124 -4.47 -10.09 1.20
N TYR A 125 -3.83 -10.96 0.43
CA TYR A 125 -4.36 -12.25 0.01
C TYR A 125 -3.61 -13.43 0.64
N ASP A 126 -2.32 -13.56 0.34
CA ASP A 126 -1.49 -14.64 0.87
C ASP A 126 -0.87 -14.28 2.24
N SER A 127 -1.11 -15.12 3.25
CA SER A 127 -0.52 -14.95 4.58
C SER A 127 0.97 -15.22 4.61
N ASP A 128 1.50 -16.01 3.67
CA ASP A 128 2.93 -16.35 3.63
C ASP A 128 3.78 -15.09 3.46
N VAL A 129 3.27 -14.06 2.76
CA VAL A 129 3.94 -12.77 2.62
C VAL A 129 4.16 -12.09 3.97
N GLN A 130 3.26 -12.27 4.94
CA GLN A 130 3.40 -11.72 6.30
C GLN A 130 4.50 -12.45 7.07
N ASP A 131 4.52 -13.78 6.99
CA ASP A 131 5.49 -14.64 7.67
C ASP A 131 6.91 -14.50 7.07
N ASP A 132 7.01 -14.40 5.75
CA ASP A 132 8.27 -14.14 5.04
C ASP A 132 8.82 -12.75 5.36
N THR A 133 7.94 -11.74 5.45
CA THR A 133 8.34 -10.39 5.87
C THR A 133 8.92 -10.40 7.28
N GLU A 134 8.26 -11.07 8.23
CA GLU A 134 8.76 -11.20 9.60
C GLU A 134 10.09 -11.98 9.66
N THR A 135 10.20 -13.07 8.90
CA THR A 135 11.44 -13.86 8.77
C THR A 135 12.58 -13.00 8.25
N PHE A 136 12.32 -12.19 7.21
CA PHE A 136 13.29 -11.27 6.66
C PHE A 136 13.73 -10.21 7.68
N LEU A 137 12.78 -9.57 8.38
CA LEU A 137 13.07 -8.55 9.40
C LEU A 137 13.94 -9.11 10.53
N ASN A 138 13.64 -10.32 11.01
CA ASN A 138 14.43 -11.00 12.05
C ASN A 138 15.84 -11.36 11.58
N ARG A 139 16.04 -11.58 10.28
CA ARG A 139 17.36 -11.84 9.71
C ARG A 139 18.22 -10.58 9.63
N ILE A 140 17.65 -9.46 9.22
CA ILE A 140 18.40 -8.22 9.00
C ILE A 140 18.54 -7.36 10.27
N VAL A 141 17.59 -7.47 11.20
CA VAL A 141 17.63 -6.85 12.53
C VAL A 141 17.56 -7.97 13.57
N PRO A 142 18.67 -8.68 13.81
CA PRO A 142 18.69 -9.83 14.72
C PRO A 142 18.48 -9.41 16.17
N GLU A 143 18.06 -10.37 16.99
CA GLU A 143 17.86 -10.22 18.44
C GLU A 143 18.81 -11.12 19.23
N GLY A 144 18.89 -10.92 20.54
CA GLY A 144 19.61 -11.82 21.45
C GLY A 144 21.14 -11.72 21.38
N ARG A 145 21.83 -12.82 21.70
CA ARG A 145 23.28 -12.84 21.96
C ARG A 145 24.15 -12.42 20.76
N SER A 146 23.66 -12.62 19.54
CA SER A 146 24.35 -12.23 18.30
C SER A 146 24.08 -10.78 17.90
N ALA A 147 23.19 -10.08 18.58
CA ALA A 147 22.76 -8.74 18.20
C ALA A 147 23.63 -7.65 18.85
N PRO A 148 24.24 -6.74 18.06
CA PRO A 148 25.16 -5.71 18.58
C PRO A 148 24.42 -4.47 19.12
N TRP A 149 23.23 -4.64 19.72
CA TRP A 149 22.40 -3.53 20.17
C TRP A 149 22.72 -3.09 21.59
N LYS A 150 22.83 -1.77 21.79
CA LYS A 150 23.10 -1.18 23.11
C LYS A 150 21.83 -0.94 23.93
N HIS A 151 20.74 -0.56 23.26
CA HIS A 151 19.46 -0.27 23.90
C HIS A 151 18.70 -1.58 24.14
N THR A 152 18.49 -1.92 25.42
CA THR A 152 17.91 -3.20 25.84
C THR A 152 17.07 -3.01 27.12
N LEU A 153 16.62 -1.79 27.38
CA LEU A 153 16.00 -1.43 28.67
C LEU A 153 14.68 -2.17 28.87
N GLU A 154 13.96 -2.45 27.79
CA GLU A 154 12.69 -3.17 27.81
C GLU A 154 12.81 -4.63 27.36
N GLY A 155 14.03 -5.17 27.26
CA GLY A 155 14.29 -6.56 26.88
C GLY A 155 15.11 -6.72 25.59
N PRO A 156 15.35 -7.98 25.16
CA PRO A 156 16.16 -8.28 23.99
C PRO A 156 15.52 -7.86 22.66
N ASP A 157 14.20 -7.65 22.65
CA ASP A 157 13.42 -7.22 21.48
C ASP A 157 13.27 -5.71 21.33
N ASP A 158 13.72 -4.94 22.31
CA ASP A 158 13.52 -3.49 22.44
C ASP A 158 14.13 -2.69 21.25
N MET A 159 15.47 -2.65 21.15
CA MET A 159 16.12 -1.98 20.02
C MET A 159 15.79 -2.59 18.65
N PRO A 160 15.75 -3.92 18.47
CA PRO A 160 15.31 -4.49 17.20
C PRO A 160 13.97 -3.95 16.73
N ALA A 161 13.00 -3.84 17.65
CA ALA A 161 11.68 -3.32 17.34
C ALA A 161 11.70 -1.85 16.91
N HIS A 162 12.54 -1.03 17.52
CA HIS A 162 12.75 0.37 17.08
C HIS A 162 13.37 0.48 15.69
N ILE A 163 14.35 -0.36 15.37
CA ILE A 163 14.98 -0.37 14.05
C ILE A 163 13.97 -0.82 13.00
N LYS A 164 13.31 -1.97 13.21
CA LYS A 164 12.27 -2.49 12.31
C LYS A 164 11.14 -1.47 12.12
N SER A 165 10.73 -0.81 13.19
CA SER A 165 9.74 0.28 13.11
C SER A 165 10.21 1.45 12.25
N SER A 166 11.48 1.81 12.30
CA SER A 166 12.05 2.92 11.52
C SER A 166 12.24 2.57 10.05
N MET A 167 12.31 1.28 9.70
CA MET A 167 12.43 0.82 8.31
C MET A 167 11.14 1.02 7.51
N PHE A 168 9.98 0.74 8.12
CA PHE A 168 8.68 0.96 7.47
C PHE A 168 8.08 2.33 7.81
N GLY A 169 8.26 2.79 9.05
CA GLY A 169 7.67 4.02 9.55
C GLY A 169 6.34 3.80 10.28
N CYS A 170 5.83 4.88 10.85
CA CYS A 170 4.62 4.88 11.68
C CYS A 170 3.41 5.52 10.97
N SER A 171 3.51 5.85 9.69
CA SER A 171 2.44 6.55 8.99
C SER A 171 2.16 6.05 7.58
N LEU A 172 0.91 6.21 7.15
CA LEU A 172 0.44 5.94 5.80
C LEU A 172 -0.40 7.11 5.32
N THR A 173 -0.33 7.39 4.02
CA THR A 173 -1.17 8.38 3.35
C THR A 173 -1.89 7.69 2.19
N ILE A 174 -3.21 7.63 2.25
CA ILE A 174 -4.04 6.83 1.35
C ILE A 174 -5.09 7.74 0.70
N PRO A 175 -5.23 7.78 -0.64
CA PRO A 175 -6.27 8.58 -1.28
C PRO A 175 -7.68 8.07 -0.92
N ILE A 176 -8.65 8.97 -0.91
CA ILE A 176 -10.08 8.66 -0.72
C ILE A 176 -10.82 8.97 -2.03
N THR A 177 -11.69 8.05 -2.45
CA THR A 177 -12.58 8.25 -3.60
C THR A 177 -13.93 7.62 -3.31
N ASP A 178 -15.01 8.39 -3.48
CA ASP A 178 -16.40 7.94 -3.32
C ASP A 178 -16.65 7.14 -2.02
N GLY A 179 -16.18 7.68 -0.91
CA GLY A 179 -16.37 7.11 0.42
C GLY A 179 -15.54 5.85 0.68
N ARG A 180 -14.46 5.64 -0.07
CA ARG A 180 -13.58 4.47 0.05
C ARG A 180 -12.12 4.87 0.10
N LEU A 181 -11.32 4.11 0.84
CA LEU A 181 -9.87 4.14 0.68
C LEU A 181 -9.52 3.59 -0.70
N ASN A 182 -8.89 4.42 -1.54
CA ASN A 182 -8.56 4.12 -2.92
C ASN A 182 -7.18 3.43 -2.99
N MET A 183 -7.15 2.19 -2.53
CA MET A 183 -6.01 1.28 -2.62
C MET A 183 -6.20 0.29 -3.78
N GLY A 184 -5.10 -0.26 -4.29
CA GLY A 184 -5.15 -1.33 -5.30
C GLY A 184 -5.76 -2.64 -4.77
N THR A 185 -6.20 -3.51 -5.67
CA THR A 185 -6.88 -4.79 -5.33
C THR A 185 -6.14 -5.62 -4.30
N TRP A 186 -4.81 -5.72 -4.45
CA TRP A 186 -3.95 -6.52 -3.58
C TRP A 186 -3.37 -5.75 -2.40
N GLN A 187 -3.72 -4.48 -2.22
CA GLN A 187 -3.17 -3.66 -1.14
C GLN A 187 -4.01 -3.79 0.13
N GLY A 188 -3.33 -4.00 1.25
CA GLY A 188 -3.89 -4.03 2.59
C GLY A 188 -3.03 -3.26 3.58
N ILE A 189 -3.67 -2.66 4.57
CA ILE A 189 -3.02 -1.96 5.67
C ILE A 189 -2.56 -3.00 6.68
N TRP A 190 -1.25 -3.05 6.93
CA TRP A 190 -0.64 -3.94 7.88
C TRP A 190 -0.21 -3.17 9.15
N LEU A 191 -0.36 -3.81 10.30
CA LEU A 191 0.37 -3.49 11.52
C LEU A 191 1.49 -4.52 11.66
N CYS A 192 2.75 -4.06 11.62
CA CYS A 192 3.88 -4.91 11.97
C CYS A 192 4.18 -4.70 13.46
N GLU A 193 3.88 -5.71 14.27
CA GLU A 193 4.20 -5.73 15.68
C GLU A 193 5.58 -6.36 15.87
N HIS A 194 6.53 -5.61 16.41
CA HIS A 194 7.91 -6.06 16.54
C HIS A 194 8.26 -6.55 17.94
N ARG A 195 7.36 -6.40 18.93
CA ARG A 195 7.55 -6.87 20.31
C ARG A 195 6.89 -8.22 20.54
N ASP A 196 7.51 -9.06 21.36
CA ASP A 196 6.94 -10.37 21.74
C ASP A 196 5.72 -10.24 22.65
N HIS A 197 5.71 -9.22 23.52
CA HIS A 197 4.67 -8.95 24.50
C HIS A 197 4.09 -7.55 24.32
N ALA A 198 3.34 -7.37 23.23
CA ALA A 198 2.77 -6.08 22.90
C ALA A 198 1.52 -5.74 23.70
N THR A 199 1.33 -4.43 23.93
CA THR A 199 0.06 -3.86 24.38
C THR A 199 -0.77 -3.40 23.16
N PRO A 200 -2.07 -3.09 23.33
CA PRO A 200 -2.87 -2.54 22.24
C PRO A 200 -2.23 -1.30 21.60
N ARG A 201 -2.35 -1.20 20.27
CA ARG A 201 -1.80 -0.08 19.49
C ARG A 201 -2.88 0.93 19.13
N LYS A 202 -2.51 2.20 19.07
CA LYS A 202 -3.42 3.29 18.67
C LYS A 202 -3.00 3.84 17.31
N VAL A 203 -3.96 3.89 16.38
CA VAL A 203 -3.78 4.50 15.07
C VAL A 203 -4.72 5.70 14.97
N VAL A 204 -4.16 6.90 14.86
CA VAL A 204 -4.93 8.12 14.59
C VAL A 204 -5.16 8.20 13.09
N VAL A 205 -6.42 8.16 12.67
CA VAL A 205 -6.83 8.32 11.29
C VAL A 205 -7.38 9.73 11.13
N THR A 206 -6.73 10.54 10.30
CA THR A 206 -7.16 11.90 9.95
C THR A 206 -7.54 11.92 8.48
N MET A 207 -8.75 12.35 8.17
CA MET A 207 -9.27 12.41 6.80
C MET A 207 -9.61 13.86 6.45
N ASN A 208 -9.16 14.30 5.28
CA ASN A 208 -9.47 15.63 4.76
C ASN A 208 -9.77 15.57 3.27
N GLY A 209 -10.73 16.38 2.83
CA GLY A 209 -11.19 16.34 1.45
C GLY A 209 -12.53 17.01 1.28
N MET A 210 -13.25 16.62 0.25
CA MET A 210 -14.60 17.07 -0.06
C MET A 210 -15.51 15.89 -0.30
#